data_AF-A0A0F2S9Y3-F1
#
_entry.id   AF-A0A0F2S9Y3-F1
#
_cell.length_a   1.000
_cell.length_b   1.000
_cell.length_c   1.000
_cell.angle_alpha   90.00
_cell.angle_beta   90.00
_cell.angle_gamma   90.00
#
_symmetry.space_group_name_H-M   'P 1'
#
loop_
_entity.id
_entity.type
_entity.pdbx_description
1 polymer ?
#
loop_
_entity_poly.entity_id
_entity_poly.type
_entity_poly.pdbx_seq_one_letter_code
_entity_poly.pdbx_strand_id
1 'polypeptide(L)'
;MDIDYNLVQRAQMLLTLDHPLTQVRDILLREGYEQEQVGELMDATEEVLNYLVPPQYDENKIGIDILHPGEEKAQGRKPMVDILIDKRSGKVELITPQQPETWRVANEVRKAIKRQRQGMKYCH
;
A
#
# COMPACT_ATOMS: atom_id res chain seq x y z
N MET A 1 10.34 -22.99 -6.80
CA MET A 1 10.50 -23.43 -5.41
C MET A 1 9.11 -23.61 -4.86
N ASP A 2 8.85 -24.73 -4.18
CA ASP A 2 7.58 -24.95 -3.49
C ASP A 2 7.75 -24.47 -2.05
N ILE A 3 6.90 -23.54 -1.62
CA ILE A 3 6.87 -23.06 -0.23
C ILE A 3 6.39 -24.22 0.66
N ASP A 4 7.09 -24.47 1.78
CA ASP A 4 6.68 -25.49 2.75
C ASP A 4 5.31 -25.15 3.35
N TYR A 5 4.35 -26.05 3.16
CA TYR A 5 3.00 -25.90 3.69
C TYR A 5 2.99 -25.78 5.23
N ASN A 6 3.91 -26.46 5.93
CA ASN A 6 4.00 -26.39 7.38
C ASN A 6 4.47 -25.00 7.85
N LEU A 7 5.39 -24.39 7.12
CA LEU A 7 5.85 -23.01 7.36
C LEU A 7 4.68 -22.02 7.26
N VAL A 8 3.88 -22.13 6.19
CA VAL A 8 2.71 -21.26 5.99
C VAL A 8 1.69 -21.44 7.10
N GLN A 9 1.34 -22.69 7.42
CA GLN A 9 0.37 -22.99 8.46
C GLN A 9 0.84 -22.48 9.84
N ARG A 10 2.13 -22.64 10.14
CA ARG A 10 2.71 -22.16 11.39
C ARG A 10 2.68 -20.64 11.48
N ALA A 11 3.07 -19.94 10.41
CA ALA A 11 3.01 -18.49 10.35
C ALA A 11 1.58 -17.96 10.53
N GLN A 12 0.60 -18.56 9.84
CA GLN A 12 -0.81 -18.21 9.99
C GLN A 12 -1.29 -18.34 11.43
N MET A 13 -0.94 -19.44 12.10
CA MET A 13 -1.34 -19.64 13.48
C MET A 13 -0.72 -18.59 14.42
N LEU A 14 0.56 -18.27 14.25
CA LEU A 14 1.23 -17.24 15.05
C LEU A 14 0.59 -15.85 14.82
N LEU A 15 0.26 -15.51 13.58
CA LEU A 15 -0.43 -14.27 13.23
C LEU A 15 -1.85 -14.21 13.83
N THR A 16 -2.58 -15.33 13.91
CA THR A 16 -3.90 -15.37 14.59
C THR A 16 -3.83 -15.25 16.11
N LEU A 17 -2.63 -15.43 16.69
CA LEU A 17 -2.37 -15.22 18.12
C LEU A 17 -1.82 -13.81 18.39
N ASP A 18 -2.08 -12.86 17.51
CA ASP A 18 -1.67 -11.44 17.61
C ASP A 18 -0.16 -11.22 17.76
N HIS A 19 0.67 -12.15 17.27
CA HIS A 19 2.12 -11.92 17.25
C HIS A 19 2.48 -10.94 16.12
N PRO A 20 3.23 -9.85 16.39
CA PRO A 20 3.74 -8.97 15.34
C PRO A 20 4.65 -9.73 14.38
N LEU A 21 4.68 -9.29 13.13
CA LEU A 21 5.38 -9.98 12.03
C LEU A 21 6.88 -10.20 12.30
N THR A 22 7.52 -9.25 12.98
CA THR A 22 8.91 -9.37 13.45
C THR A 22 9.09 -10.51 14.45
N GLN A 23 8.14 -10.70 15.36
CA GLN A 23 8.16 -11.81 16.31
C GLN A 23 7.83 -13.14 15.64
N VAL A 24 6.93 -13.16 14.66
CA VAL A 24 6.64 -14.36 13.86
C VAL A 24 7.89 -14.83 13.11
N ARG A 25 8.61 -13.90 12.46
CA ARG A 25 9.90 -14.18 11.81
C ARG A 25 10.89 -14.84 12.77
N ASP A 26 11.09 -14.25 13.94
CA ASP A 26 12.05 -14.77 14.93
C ASP A 26 11.67 -16.15 15.46
N ILE A 27 10.37 -16.43 15.65
CA ILE A 27 9.87 -17.74 16.09
C ILE A 27 10.14 -18.79 15.01
N LEU A 28 9.81 -18.50 13.75
CA LEU A 28 9.99 -19.45 12.64
C LEU A 28 11.47 -19.79 12.43
N LEU A 29 12.37 -18.81 12.52
CA LEU A 29 13.82 -19.06 12.42
C LEU A 29 14.33 -19.91 13.59
N ARG A 30 13.82 -19.70 14.81
CA ARG A 30 14.16 -20.53 15.98
C ARG A 30 13.63 -21.95 15.88
N GLU A 31 12.51 -22.14 15.19
CA GLU A 31 11.92 -23.46 14.90
C GLU A 31 12.66 -24.22 13.80
N GLY A 32 13.62 -23.58 13.13
CA GLY A 32 14.52 -24.21 12.17
C GLY A 32 14.08 -24.11 10.71
N TYR A 33 13.12 -23.23 10.39
CA TYR A 33 12.74 -22.96 9.01
C TYR A 33 13.84 -22.19 8.26
N GLU A 34 13.98 -22.46 6.96
CA GLU A 34 15.01 -21.86 6.11
C GLU A 34 14.85 -20.34 5.99
N GLN A 35 15.98 -19.62 6.12
CA GLN A 35 16.00 -18.15 6.18
C GLN A 35 15.42 -17.49 4.91
N GLU A 36 15.66 -18.09 3.75
CA GLU A 36 15.16 -17.61 2.45
C GLU A 36 13.64 -17.74 2.38
N GLN A 37 13.09 -18.90 2.72
CA GLN A 37 11.65 -19.16 2.70
C GLN A 37 10.89 -18.33 3.73
N VAL A 38 11.45 -18.17 4.94
CA VAL A 38 10.88 -17.28 5.96
C VAL A 38 10.90 -15.83 5.46
N GLY A 39 11.99 -15.39 4.83
CA GLY A 39 12.09 -14.05 4.25
C GLY A 39 10.99 -13.79 3.22
N GLU A 40 10.88 -14.65 2.21
CA GLU A 40 9.86 -14.54 1.16
C GLU A 40 8.43 -14.52 1.73
N LEU A 41 8.15 -15.37 2.73
CA LEU A 41 6.84 -15.40 3.37
C LEU A 41 6.54 -14.12 4.14
N MET A 42 7.53 -13.58 4.88
CA MET A 42 7.35 -12.34 5.64
C MET A 42 7.14 -11.16 4.71
N ASP A 43 7.92 -11.04 3.64
CA ASP A 43 7.80 -9.96 2.66
C ASP A 43 6.42 -10.00 1.97
N ALA A 44 5.96 -11.18 1.56
CA ALA A 44 4.63 -11.36 0.97
C ALA A 44 3.50 -11.04 1.96
N THR A 45 3.67 -11.41 3.23
CA THR A 45 2.67 -11.12 4.27
C THR A 45 2.65 -9.63 4.61
N GLU A 46 3.81 -8.98 4.68
CA GLU A 46 3.94 -7.54 4.89
C GLU A 46 3.30 -6.76 3.73
N GLU A 47 3.51 -7.19 2.49
CA GLU A 47 2.83 -6.61 1.33
C GLU A 47 1.30 -6.68 1.48
N VAL A 48 0.75 -7.86 1.80
CA VAL A 48 -0.70 -8.04 2.01
C VAL A 48 -1.23 -7.21 3.18
N LEU A 49 -0.51 -7.18 4.31
CA LEU A 49 -0.92 -6.37 5.46
C LEU A 49 -0.85 -4.87 5.15
N ASN A 50 0.11 -4.42 4.34
CA ASN A 50 0.17 -3.05 3.87
C ASN A 50 -0.99 -2.69 2.92
N TYR A 51 -1.57 -3.67 2.21
CA TYR A 51 -2.80 -3.47 1.45
C TYR A 51 -4.07 -3.47 2.33
N LEU A 52 -4.06 -4.19 3.45
CA LEU A 52 -5.21 -4.33 4.37
C LEU A 52 -5.24 -3.24 5.45
N VAL A 53 -4.11 -2.63 5.78
CA VAL A 53 -4.02 -1.47 6.66
C VAL A 53 -4.22 -0.22 5.80
N PRO A 54 -5.31 0.55 6.01
CA PRO A 54 -5.47 1.81 5.29
C PRO A 54 -4.24 2.67 5.56
N PRO A 55 -3.64 3.29 4.53
CA PRO A 55 -2.39 4.02 4.67
C PRO A 55 -2.53 5.00 5.84
N GLN A 56 -1.61 4.92 6.80
CA GLN A 56 -1.57 5.89 7.89
C GLN A 56 -1.45 7.27 7.23
N TYR A 57 -2.51 8.07 7.39
CA TYR A 57 -2.55 9.44 6.93
C TYR A 57 -1.56 10.24 7.78
N ASP A 58 -0.29 10.24 7.39
CA ASP A 58 0.63 11.31 7.77
C ASP A 58 0.00 12.62 7.26
N GLU A 59 -0.05 13.68 8.08
CA GLU A 59 -0.55 15.00 7.70
C GLU A 59 0.10 15.52 6.40
N ASN A 60 1.26 14.96 6.04
CA ASN A 60 1.99 15.24 4.80
C ASN A 60 1.46 14.49 3.56
N LYS A 61 0.40 13.67 3.66
CA LYS A 61 -0.16 12.92 2.54
C LYS A 61 -1.60 13.36 2.21
N ILE A 62 -1.94 13.33 0.93
CA ILE A 62 -3.29 13.61 0.41
C ILE A 62 -3.79 12.35 -0.28
N GLY A 63 -4.90 11.79 0.20
CA GLY A 63 -5.63 10.73 -0.49
C GLY A 63 -6.64 11.35 -1.46
N ILE A 64 -6.67 10.84 -2.69
CA ILE A 64 -7.73 11.13 -3.67
C ILE A 64 -8.54 9.87 -3.85
N ASP A 65 -9.83 10.01 -3.61
CA ASP A 65 -10.86 9.03 -3.92
C ASP A 65 -11.46 9.35 -5.29
N ILE A 66 -11.47 8.37 -6.19
CA ILE A 66 -11.97 8.50 -7.55
C ILE A 66 -13.28 7.72 -7.66
N LEU A 67 -14.31 8.41 -8.14
CA LEU A 67 -15.57 7.75 -8.47
C LEU A 67 -15.44 7.04 -9.82
N HIS A 68 -15.56 5.72 -9.82
CA HIS A 68 -15.46 4.90 -11.03
C HIS A 68 -16.82 4.75 -11.73
N PRO A 69 -16.84 4.54 -13.06
CA PRO A 69 -18.07 4.22 -13.77
C PRO A 69 -18.72 2.94 -13.20
N GLY A 70 -20.01 3.02 -12.86
CA GLY A 70 -20.73 1.90 -12.24
C GLY A 70 -20.69 1.89 -10.71
N GLU A 71 -19.89 2.74 -10.08
CA GLU A 71 -20.04 3.03 -8.65
C GLU A 71 -21.23 3.98 -8.45
N GLU A 72 -22.27 3.51 -7.76
CA GLU A 72 -23.37 4.38 -7.35
C GLU A 72 -22.85 5.44 -6.38
N LYS A 73 -23.37 6.67 -6.50
CA LYS A 73 -23.23 7.72 -5.48
C LYS A 73 -24.06 7.37 -4.24
N ALA A 74 -23.85 6.18 -3.69
CA ALA A 74 -24.65 5.68 -2.60
C ALA A 74 -24.21 6.36 -1.30
N GLN A 75 -25.18 6.94 -0.60
CA GLN A 75 -25.05 7.27 0.82
C GLN A 75 -24.58 6.00 1.56
N GLY A 76 -23.32 5.98 1.99
CA GLY A 76 -22.72 4.80 2.63
C GLY A 76 -21.51 4.20 1.92
N ARG A 77 -21.06 4.76 0.78
CA ARG A 77 -19.75 4.39 0.20
C ARG A 77 -18.64 4.60 1.22
N LYS A 78 -17.92 3.54 1.56
CA LYS A 78 -16.71 3.64 2.37
C LYS A 78 -15.68 4.45 1.58
N PRO A 79 -15.11 5.52 2.14
CA PRO A 79 -14.04 6.26 1.47
C PRO A 79 -12.92 5.29 1.10
N MET A 80 -12.53 5.26 -0.17
CA MET A 80 -11.42 4.46 -0.66
C MET A 80 -10.42 5.38 -1.33
N VAL A 81 -9.14 5.19 -1.04
CA VAL A 81 -8.10 6.02 -1.66
C VAL A 81 -7.60 5.30 -2.90
N ASP A 82 -7.67 5.97 -4.04
CA ASP A 82 -7.16 5.47 -5.32
C ASP A 82 -5.77 6.03 -5.64
N ILE A 83 -5.48 7.24 -5.16
CA ILE A 83 -4.20 7.91 -5.35
C ILE A 83 -3.74 8.53 -4.03
N LEU A 84 -2.45 8.36 -3.72
CA LEU A 84 -1.80 9.01 -2.59
C LEU A 84 -0.75 9.99 -3.09
N ILE A 85 -0.77 11.21 -2.57
CA ILE A 85 0.18 12.27 -2.93
C ILE A 85 0.94 12.72 -1.69
N ASP A 86 2.26 12.68 -1.78
CA ASP A 86 3.13 13.28 -0.77
C ASP A 86 3.24 14.80 -1.01
N LYS A 87 2.82 15.61 -0.03
CA LYS A 87 2.79 17.08 -0.13
C LYS A 87 4.18 17.70 -0.27
N ARG A 88 5.22 17.07 0.28
CA ARG A 88 6.59 17.61 0.31
C ARG A 88 7.32 17.31 -0.99
N SER A 89 7.34 16.04 -1.37
CA SER A 89 8.04 15.51 -2.53
C SER A 89 7.23 15.60 -3.82
N GLY A 90 5.91 15.80 -3.73
CA GLY A 90 4.98 15.75 -4.88
C GLY A 90 4.92 14.39 -5.55
N LYS A 91 5.40 13.33 -4.87
CA LYS A 91 5.35 11.95 -5.36
C LYS A 91 3.88 11.49 -5.40
N VAL A 92 3.51 10.83 -6.49
CA VAL A 92 2.16 10.32 -6.73
C VAL A 92 2.23 8.80 -6.78
N GLU A 93 1.56 8.14 -5.83
CA GLU A 93 1.44 6.69 -5.70
C GLU A 93 0.01 6.26 -6.05
N LEU A 94 -0.12 5.15 -6.79
CA LEU A 94 -1.41 4.62 -7.25
C LEU A 94 -1.76 3.43 -6.36
N ILE A 95 -2.92 3.50 -5.70
CA ILE A 95 -3.44 2.43 -4.85
C ILE A 95 -4.26 1.45 -5.69
N THR A 96 -4.98 1.95 -6.71
CA THR A 96 -5.79 1.14 -7.63
C THR A 96 -5.29 1.25 -9.08
N PRO A 97 -4.03 0.85 -9.38
CA PRO A 97 -3.44 1.00 -10.71
C PRO A 97 -4.15 0.19 -11.81
N GLN A 98 -4.97 -0.79 -11.45
CA GLN A 98 -5.80 -1.55 -12.37
C GLN A 98 -6.97 -0.75 -12.96
N GLN A 99 -7.36 0.38 -12.33
CA GLN A 99 -8.44 1.23 -12.81
C GLN A 99 -7.91 2.29 -13.80
N PRO A 100 -8.46 2.39 -15.03
CA PRO A 100 -8.03 3.38 -16.02
C PRO A 100 -8.17 4.83 -15.54
N GLU A 101 -9.21 5.12 -14.75
CA GLU A 101 -9.50 6.43 -14.18
C GLU A 101 -8.38 6.89 -13.23
N THR A 102 -7.85 5.97 -12.42
CA THR A 102 -6.71 6.21 -11.52
C THR A 102 -5.49 6.71 -12.27
N TRP A 103 -5.16 6.10 -13.42
CA TRP A 103 -4.08 6.59 -14.28
C TRP A 103 -4.34 7.96 -14.87
N ARG A 104 -5.57 8.20 -15.34
CA ARG A 104 -5.94 9.49 -15.95
C ARG A 104 -5.81 10.62 -14.94
N VAL A 105 -6.37 10.44 -13.74
CA VAL A 105 -6.31 11.44 -12.66
C VAL A 105 -4.87 11.63 -12.21
N ALA A 106 -4.09 10.57 -12.02
CA ALA A 106 -2.69 10.67 -11.63
C ALA A 106 -1.84 11.47 -12.62
N ASN A 107 -2.09 11.32 -13.93
CA ASN A 107 -1.37 12.09 -14.94
C ASN A 107 -1.71 13.59 -14.89
N GLU A 108 -2.97 13.95 -14.67
CA GLU A 108 -3.36 15.36 -14.50
C GLU A 108 -2.78 15.96 -13.21
N VAL A 109 -2.78 15.20 -12.11
CA VAL A 109 -2.12 15.58 -10.86
C VAL A 109 -0.61 15.84 -11.09
N ARG A 110 0.09 14.92 -11.76
CA ARG A 110 1.52 15.09 -12.08
C ARG A 110 1.77 16.35 -12.92
N LYS A 111 0.91 16.61 -13.91
CA LYS A 111 0.99 17.84 -14.72
C LYS A 111 0.78 19.09 -13.86
N ALA A 112 -0.21 19.09 -12.98
CA ALA A 112 -0.50 20.20 -12.08
C ALA A 112 0.67 20.48 -11.12
N ILE A 113 1.22 19.46 -10.47
CA ILE A 113 2.39 19.58 -9.58
C ILE A 113 3.60 20.12 -10.35
N LYS A 114 3.84 19.61 -11.56
CA LYS A 114 4.94 20.10 -12.42
C LYS A 114 4.76 21.58 -12.76
N ARG A 115 3.55 22.01 -13.12
CA ARG A 115 3.25 23.43 -13.42
C ARG A 115 3.42 24.32 -12.20
N GLN A 116 2.94 23.90 -11.02
CA GLN A 116 3.10 24.66 -9.77
C GLN A 116 4.58 24.90 -9.45
N ARG A 117 5.42 23.88 -9.60
CA ARG A 117 6.87 23.99 -9.39
C ARG A 117 7.57 24.87 -10.41
N GLN A 118 7.08 24.90 -11.65
CA GLN A 118 7.62 25.76 -12.70
C GLN A 118 7.21 27.22 -12.50
N GLY A 119 5.95 27.49 -12.14
CA GLY A 119 5.47 28.84 -11.83
C GLY A 119 6.24 29.51 -10.68
N MET A 120 6.62 28.75 -9.65
CA MET A 120 7.46 29.25 -8.55
C MET A 120 8.87 29.67 -8.99
N LYS A 121 9.40 29.16 -10.11
CA LYS A 121 10.74 29.52 -10.61
C LYS A 121 10.77 30.82 -11.41
N TYR A 122 9.63 31.32 -11.88
CA TYR A 122 9.54 32.53 -12.71
C TYR A 122 9.14 33.79 -11.91
N CYS A 123 8.94 33.68 -10.60
CA CYS A 123 8.60 34.80 -9.72
C CYS A 123 9.77 35.25 -8.81
N HIS A 124 11.02 34.97 -9.21
CA HIS A 124 12.22 35.38 -8.48
C HIS A 124 13.09 36.32 -9.31
#